data_AF-A0A354GTK5-F1
#
_entry.id   AF-A0A354GTK5-F1
#
_cell.length_a   1.000
_cell.length_b   1.000
_cell.length_c   1.000
_cell.angle_alpha   90.00
_cell.angle_beta   90.00
_cell.angle_gamma   90.00
#
_symmetry.space_group_name_H-M   'P 1'
#
loop_
_entity.id
_entity.type
_entity.pdbx_description
1 polymer ?
#
loop_
_entity_poly.entity_id
_entity_poly.type
_entity_poly.pdbx_seq_one_letter_code
_entity_poly.pdbx_strand_id
1 'polypeptide(L)' 'LRDPARLAAALSALPDRYEAVLRAKYLDGRSVIDIAAESGETPKAIESLLSRARQAFRDAYGTEEDE' A
#
# COMPACT_ATOMS: atom_id res chain seq x y z
N LEU A 1 19.90 -1.05 9.01
CA LEU A 1 18.75 -1.97 9.09
C LEU A 1 17.51 -1.16 8.71
N ARG A 2 16.61 -1.67 7.86
CA ARG A 2 15.35 -0.98 7.57
C ARG A 2 14.54 -0.90 8.88
N ASP A 3 14.10 0.29 9.28
CA ASP A 3 13.39 0.49 10.54
C ASP A 3 11.93 -0.05 10.42
N PRO A 4 11.58 -1.15 11.13
CA PRO A 4 10.24 -1.71 11.07
C PRO A 4 9.18 -0.80 11.70
N ALA A 5 9.56 0.06 12.66
CA ALA A 5 8.63 1.01 13.27
C ALA A 5 8.26 2.10 12.27
N ARG A 6 9.24 2.64 11.53
CA ARG A 6 9.00 3.62 10.45
C ARG A 6 8.16 3.03 9.32
N LEU A 7 8.37 1.76 8.94
CA LEU A 7 7.54 1.07 7.96
C LEU A 7 6.08 0.98 8.42
N ALA A 8 5.85 0.58 9.68
CA ALA A 8 4.51 0.47 10.25
C ALA A 8 3.82 1.85 10.35
N ALA A 9 4.55 2.87 10.79
CA ALA A 9 4.04 4.25 10.86
C ALA A 9 3.61 4.75 9.48
N ALA A 10 4.48 4.61 8.47
CA ALA A 10 4.18 5.03 7.10
C ALA A 10 2.99 4.27 6.48
N LEU A 11 2.82 2.98 6.76
CA LEU A 11 1.64 2.22 6.34
C LEU A 11 0.37 2.72 7.02
N SER A 12 0.41 2.93 8.34
CA SER A 12 -0.74 3.38 9.13
C SER A 12 -1.17 4.83 8.86
N ALA A 13 -0.30 5.63 8.24
CA ALA A 13 -0.61 7.00 7.82
C ALA A 13 -1.37 7.07 6.49
N LEU A 14 -1.52 5.94 5.77
CA LEU A 14 -2.22 5.90 4.48
C LEU A 14 -3.73 5.85 4.67
N PRO A 15 -4.52 6.31 3.68
CA PRO A 15 -5.94 5.98 3.62
C PRO A 15 -6.16 4.46 3.67
N ASP A 16 -7.19 4.01 4.39
CA ASP A 16 -7.49 2.59 4.65
C ASP A 16 -7.41 1.71 3.40
N ARG A 17 -7.98 2.21 2.28
CA ARG A 17 -8.01 1.49 1.01
C ARG A 17 -6.61 1.30 0.41
N TYR A 18 -5.69 2.22 0.66
CA TYR A 18 -4.30 2.15 0.20
C TYR A 18 -3.48 1.22 1.09
N GLU A 19 -3.65 1.29 2.42
CA GLU A 19 -3.01 0.34 3.33
C GLU A 19 -3.48 -1.09 2.98
N ALA A 20 -4.79 -1.32 2.91
CA ALA A 20 -5.37 -2.65 2.67
C ALA A 20 -4.83 -3.28 1.37
N VAL A 21 -4.78 -2.53 0.26
CA VAL A 21 -4.29 -3.07 -1.01
C VAL A 21 -2.79 -3.39 -0.96
N LEU A 22 -2.00 -2.61 -0.22
CA LEU A 22 -0.56 -2.85 -0.06
C LEU A 22 -0.30 -4.06 0.84
N ARG A 23 -1.04 -4.21 1.94
CA ARG A 23 -0.96 -5.39 2.82
C ARG A 23 -1.32 -6.65 2.06
N ALA A 24 -2.46 -6.66 1.38
CA ALA A 24 -2.88 -7.80 0.58
C ALA A 24 -1.83 -8.19 -0.47
N LYS A 25 -1.21 -7.20 -1.13
CA LYS A 25 -0.22 -7.44 -2.19
C LYS A 25 1.14 -7.92 -1.66
N TYR A 26 1.62 -7.35 -0.56
CA TYR A 26 3.02 -7.48 -0.13
C TYR A 26 3.21 -8.26 1.17
N LEU A 27 2.25 -8.20 2.09
CA LEU A 27 2.29 -8.95 3.35
C LEU A 27 1.59 -10.31 3.16
N ASP A 28 0.42 -10.32 2.53
CA ASP A 28 -0.37 -11.53 2.33
C ASP A 28 -0.04 -12.24 1.01
N GLY A 29 0.81 -11.64 0.16
CA GLY A 29 1.31 -12.24 -1.07
C GLY A 29 0.27 -12.44 -2.19
N ARG A 30 -0.89 -11.80 -2.10
CA ARG A 30 -2.02 -12.02 -3.02
C ARG A 30 -1.76 -11.46 -4.41
N SER A 31 -2.36 -12.09 -5.42
CA SER A 31 -2.30 -11.58 -6.80
C SER A 31 -3.27 -10.42 -7.00
N VAL A 32 -3.05 -9.61 -8.05
CA VAL A 32 -3.98 -8.52 -8.41
C VAL A 32 -5.37 -9.08 -8.76
N ILE A 33 -5.41 -10.25 -9.38
CA ILE A 33 -6.66 -10.92 -9.78
C ILE A 33 -7.44 -11.34 -8.54
N ASP A 34 -6.78 -11.95 -7.56
CA ASP A 34 -7.45 -12.39 -6.32
C ASP A 34 -7.97 -11.17 -5.55
N ILE A 35 -7.15 -10.12 -5.42
CA ILE A 35 -7.55 -8.88 -4.72
C ILE A 35 -8.76 -8.26 -5.42
N ALA A 36 -8.76 -8.21 -6.75
CA ALA A 36 -9.88 -7.70 -7.54
C ALA A 36 -11.15 -8.52 -7.32
N ALA A 37 -11.05 -9.85 -7.38
CA ALA A 37 -12.18 -10.75 -7.18
C ALA A 37 -12.81 -10.60 -5.78
N GLU A 38 -12.00 -10.53 -4.73
CA GLU A 38 -12.51 -10.36 -3.35
C GLU A 38 -13.06 -8.97 -3.06
N SER A 39 -12.55 -7.93 -3.72
CA SER A 39 -13.03 -6.56 -3.54
C SER A 39 -14.19 -6.16 -4.47
N GLY A 40 -14.63 -7.05 -5.36
CA GLY A 40 -15.66 -6.75 -6.36
C GLY A 40 -15.22 -5.69 -7.39
N GLU A 41 -13.91 -5.59 -7.62
CA GLU A 41 -13.28 -4.60 -8.50
C GLU A 41 -12.68 -5.27 -9.74
N THR A 42 -12.26 -4.46 -10.71
CA THR A 42 -11.50 -4.99 -11.85
C THR A 42 -10.00 -5.06 -11.54
N PRO A 43 -9.24 -6.00 -12.15
CA PRO A 43 -7.78 -6.02 -12.02
C PRO A 43 -7.14 -4.67 -12.36
N LYS A 44 -7.67 -3.96 -13.38
CA LYS A 44 -7.20 -2.64 -13.79
C LYS A 44 -7.42 -1.58 -12.69
N ALA A 45 -8.56 -1.62 -12.00
CA ALA A 45 -8.83 -0.74 -10.87
C ALA A 45 -7.86 -0.99 -9.72
N ILE A 46 -7.56 -2.27 -9.42
CA ILE A 46 -6.57 -2.65 -8.39
C ILE A 46 -5.15 -2.22 -8.76
N GLU A 47 -4.72 -2.37 -10.02
CA GLU A 47 -3.42 -1.84 -10.47
C GLU A 47 -3.32 -0.33 -10.30
N SER A 48 -4.38 0.39 -10.68
CA SER A 48 -4.47 1.85 -10.55
C SER A 48 -4.41 2.26 -9.08
N LEU A 49 -5.12 1.54 -8.21
CA LEU A 49 -5.10 1.73 -6.77
C LEU A 49 -3.70 1.47 -6.18
N LEU A 50 -3.06 0.35 -6.53
CA LEU A 50 -1.71 0.02 -6.11
C LEU A 50 -0.69 1.07 -6.54
N SER A 51 -0.82 1.63 -7.74
CA SER A 51 0.06 2.69 -8.22
C SER A 51 0.01 3.91 -7.29
N ARG A 52 -1.19 4.39 -6.98
CA ARG A 52 -1.40 5.53 -6.07
C ARG A 52 -0.98 5.20 -4.63
N ALA A 53 -1.35 4.03 -4.13
CA ALA A 53 -0.99 3.60 -2.78
C ALA A 53 0.53 3.53 -2.58
N ARG A 54 1.28 3.04 -3.58
CA ARG A 54 2.74 3.03 -3.54
C ARG A 54 3.36 4.42 -3.55
N GLN A 55 2.77 5.36 -4.29
CA GLN A 55 3.24 6.75 -4.27
C GLN A 55 3.03 7.36 -2.89
N ALA A 56 1.80 7.28 -2.36
CA ALA A 56 1.50 7.78 -1.03
C ALA A 56 2.38 7.14 0.05
N PHE A 57 2.66 5.84 -0.05
CA PHE A 57 3.59 5.16 0.85
C PHE A 57 5.01 5.71 0.74
N ARG A 58 5.53 5.96 -0.47
CA ARG A 58 6.87 6.56 -0.64
C ARG A 58 6.94 7.95 -0.01
N ASP A 59 5.90 8.76 -0.21
CA ASP A 59 5.83 10.10 0.35
C ASP A 59 5.82 10.00 1.90
N ALA A 60 4.89 9.23 2.48
CA ALA A 60 4.82 9.02 3.93
C ALA A 60 6.10 8.42 4.53
N TYR A 61 6.74 7.48 3.84
CA TYR A 61 7.99 6.87 4.31
C TYR A 61 9.19 7.81 4.17
N GLY A 62 9.20 8.75 3.21
CA GLY A 62 10.34 9.64 2.91
C GLY A 62 10.35 11.00 3.61
N THR A 63 9.25 11.41 4.26
CA THR A 63 9.07 12.81 4.72
C THR A 63 9.80 13.17 6.04
N GLU A 64 10.60 12.28 6.65
CA GLU A 64 11.30 12.57 7.94
C GLU A 64 12.73 13.15 7.82
N GLU A 65 13.20 13.58 6.63
CA GLU A 65 14.56 14.15 6.48
C GLU A 65 14.61 15.67 6.20
N ASP A 66 13.48 16.39 6.20
CA ASP A 66 13.42 17.83 5.90
C ASP A 66 12.94 18.72 7.08
N GLU A 67 13.33 18.40 8.32
CA GLU A 67 13.22 19.32 9.48
C GLU A 67 14.55 19.52 10.23
#